data_AF-A0A0G0MBK9-F1
#
_entry.id   AF-A0A0G0MBK9-F1
#
_cell.length_a   1.000
_cell.length_b   1.000
_cell.length_c   1.000
_cell.angle_alpha   90.00
_cell.angle_beta   90.00
_cell.angle_gamma   90.00
#
_symmetry.space_group_name_H-M   'P 1'
#
loop_
_entity.id
_entity.type
_entity.pdbx_description
1 polymer ?
#
loop_
_entity_poly.entity_id
_entity_poly.type
_entity_poly.pdbx_seq_one_letter_code
_entity_poly.pdbx_strand_id
1 'polypeptide(L)'
;MSERGKDKKIVNARSTIAHLGRKEHLTSKEEDRLDKAKKITRRQFFKRAGVLTGGAALTVIGGGAAYKIVENLTKSESDEEVVTGYEKALNSVVEGDSEGEKLLDFYRDRKRDAHIEGDVIYADEEGDLDSNFWVVVDRGGEFKSNRVTGISEYSQDNNLLRVRSFESTDDFKGTLLAHELKHAYDDIMQIEGPDENSFYRSEAEAYDFEFRLLDNVSGKRFIGVLQEQSRSIEPGKFRGRLSDENFISLNDLFLDAVSKEELNHRVVVYTIALNFAAIGLRSDIADVAQQKAEYIRAIYSQDIPILPLD
;
A
#
# COMPACT_ATOMS: atom_id res chain seq x y z
N MET A 1 31.54 11.62 2.17
CA MET A 1 30.55 10.97 3.08
C MET A 1 29.98 9.78 2.35
N SER A 2 30.14 8.56 2.88
CA SER A 2 29.60 7.34 2.27
C SER A 2 28.07 7.36 2.26
N GLU A 3 27.44 6.70 1.29
CA GLU A 3 25.97 6.56 1.18
C GLU A 3 25.35 6.03 2.48
N ARG A 4 25.97 5.04 3.12
CA ARG A 4 25.56 4.51 4.44
C ARG A 4 25.43 5.56 5.55
N GLY A 5 26.20 6.64 5.49
CA GLY A 5 26.13 7.73 6.47
C GLY A 5 24.97 8.71 6.22
N LYS A 6 24.47 8.78 4.98
CA LYS A 6 23.31 9.61 4.62
C LYS A 6 22.01 8.94 5.03
N ASP A 7 21.88 7.63 4.84
CA ASP A 7 20.67 6.86 5.18
C ASP A 7 20.41 6.91 6.68
N LYS A 8 21.44 6.71 7.50
CA LYS A 8 21.33 6.77 8.98
C LYS A 8 20.85 8.14 9.49
N LYS A 9 21.19 9.23 8.79
CA LYS A 9 20.76 10.59 9.16
C LYS A 9 19.29 10.84 8.82
N ILE A 10 18.81 10.25 7.72
CA ILE A 10 17.40 10.32 7.31
C ILE A 10 16.57 9.47 8.27
N VAL A 11 16.96 8.22 8.53
CA VAL A 11 16.29 7.34 9.49
C VAL A 11 16.16 7.99 10.87
N ASN A 12 17.23 8.61 11.37
CA ASN A 12 17.17 9.34 12.65
C ASN A 12 16.25 10.57 12.62
N ALA A 13 16.20 11.28 11.49
CA ALA A 13 15.30 12.43 11.32
C ALA A 13 13.82 11.97 11.26
N ARG A 14 13.52 10.92 10.48
CA ARG A 14 12.20 10.28 10.38
C ARG A 14 11.69 9.80 11.73
N SER A 15 12.50 9.05 12.47
CA SER A 15 12.17 8.61 13.83
C SER A 15 11.89 9.78 14.78
N THR A 16 12.64 10.88 14.67
CA THR A 16 12.40 12.09 15.47
C THR A 16 11.06 12.75 15.13
N ILE A 17 10.69 12.80 13.85
CA ILE A 17 9.40 13.35 13.40
C ILE A 17 8.24 12.45 13.85
N ALA A 18 8.34 11.14 13.65
CA ALA A 18 7.32 10.18 14.05
C ALA A 18 7.08 10.21 15.57
N HIS A 19 8.14 10.35 16.38
CA HIS A 19 8.02 10.39 17.84
C HIS A 19 7.48 11.73 18.35
N LEU A 20 8.01 12.85 17.87
CA LEU A 20 7.63 14.18 18.38
C LEU A 20 6.34 14.70 17.73
N GLY A 21 6.04 14.33 16.48
CA GLY A 21 4.83 14.74 15.78
C GLY A 21 3.53 14.16 16.35
N ARG A 22 3.62 13.15 17.24
CA ARG A 22 2.47 12.56 17.96
C ARG A 22 2.21 13.20 19.33
N LYS A 23 3.06 14.11 19.80
CA LYS A 23 2.88 14.76 21.10
C LYS A 23 1.95 15.97 20.96
N GLU A 24 0.92 16.04 21.80
CA GLU A 24 0.05 17.22 21.89
C GLU A 24 0.81 18.48 22.35
N HIS A 25 1.83 18.29 23.19
CA HIS A 25 2.64 19.38 23.74
C HIS A 25 4.13 19.06 23.60
N LEU A 26 4.85 19.99 22.96
CA LEU A 26 6.29 19.92 22.77
C LEU A 26 6.98 20.97 23.62
N THR A 27 8.12 20.62 24.20
CA THR A 27 9.02 21.63 24.78
C THR A 27 9.74 22.39 23.66
N SER A 28 10.17 23.62 23.91
CA SER A 28 10.94 24.42 22.93
C SER A 28 12.16 23.68 22.35
N LYS A 29 12.82 22.82 23.15
CA LYS A 29 13.95 21.99 22.69
C LYS A 29 13.50 20.85 21.76
N GLU A 30 12.31 20.31 21.98
CA GLU A 30 11.72 19.29 21.11
C GLU A 30 11.19 19.89 19.82
N GLU A 31 10.58 21.08 19.87
CA GLU A 31 10.22 21.84 18.66
C GLU A 31 11.45 22.08 17.78
N ASP A 32 12.56 22.51 18.38
CA ASP A 32 13.82 22.75 17.67
C ASP A 32 14.41 21.48 17.02
N ARG A 33 14.24 20.33 17.68
CA ARG A 33 14.65 19.02 17.15
C ARG A 33 13.73 18.55 16.04
N LEU A 34 12.42 18.75 16.20
CA LEU A 34 11.41 18.44 15.20
C LEU A 34 11.64 19.28 13.95
N ASP A 35 11.85 20.60 14.09
CA ASP A 35 12.12 21.49 12.96
C ASP A 35 13.44 21.15 12.25
N LYS A 36 14.49 20.81 12.99
CA LYS A 36 15.75 20.31 12.39
C LYS A 36 15.55 18.99 11.64
N ALA A 37 14.76 18.07 12.19
CA ALA A 37 14.45 16.81 11.55
C ALA A 37 13.64 17.03 10.26
N LYS A 38 12.55 17.81 10.31
CA LYS A 38 11.73 18.20 9.15
C LYS A 38 12.56 18.91 8.08
N LYS A 39 13.49 19.79 8.46
CA LYS A 39 14.42 20.44 7.51
C LYS A 39 15.36 19.44 6.83
N ILE A 40 15.81 18.41 7.54
CA ILE A 40 16.67 17.37 6.96
C ILE A 40 15.90 16.57 5.91
N THR A 41 14.66 16.20 6.21
CA THR A 41 13.83 15.36 5.33
C THR A 41 13.23 16.15 4.18
N ARG A 42 12.74 17.38 4.40
CA ARG A 42 12.36 18.32 3.33
C ARG A 42 13.51 18.59 2.35
N ARG A 43 14.75 18.73 2.84
CA ARG A 43 15.94 18.88 1.97
C ARG A 43 16.24 17.63 1.15
N GLN A 44 15.93 16.45 1.67
CA GLN A 44 16.11 15.20 0.93
C GLN A 44 15.00 14.99 -0.08
N PHE A 45 13.76 15.37 0.26
CA PHE A 45 12.67 15.47 -0.68
C PHE A 45 13.05 16.36 -1.86
N PHE A 46 13.44 17.62 -1.63
CA PHE A 46 13.86 18.51 -2.73
C PHE A 46 15.04 18.00 -3.56
N LYS A 47 15.93 17.18 -2.97
CA LYS A 47 17.04 16.54 -3.69
C LYS A 47 16.59 15.36 -4.55
N ARG A 48 15.69 14.52 -4.04
CA ARG A 48 15.08 13.40 -4.79
C ARG A 48 14.11 13.94 -5.84
N ALA A 49 13.40 15.00 -5.49
CA ALA A 49 12.36 15.62 -6.29
C ALA A 49 12.85 16.68 -7.28
N GLY A 50 14.17 16.80 -7.50
CA GLY A 50 14.73 17.61 -8.59
C GLY A 50 14.09 19.00 -8.79
N VAL A 51 13.73 19.71 -7.72
CA VAL A 51 12.90 20.93 -7.86
C VAL A 51 13.74 22.06 -8.44
N LEU A 52 13.37 22.51 -9.65
CA LEU A 52 13.66 23.86 -10.12
C LEU A 52 12.45 24.74 -9.91
N THR A 53 12.58 25.63 -8.94
CA THR A 53 11.85 26.89 -8.96
C THR A 53 12.38 27.72 -10.13
N GLY A 54 11.76 27.57 -11.30
CA GLY A 54 12.05 28.34 -12.52
C GLY A 54 13.15 27.75 -13.40
N GLY A 55 12.73 27.09 -14.49
CA GLY A 55 13.56 26.87 -15.69
C GLY A 55 14.56 25.70 -15.66
N ALA A 56 14.10 24.52 -16.11
CA ALA A 56 14.86 23.42 -16.74
C ALA A 56 16.11 22.83 -16.04
N ALA A 57 15.94 21.63 -15.46
CA ALA A 57 16.92 20.56 -15.23
C ALA A 57 16.22 19.33 -14.59
N LEU A 58 15.74 18.40 -15.42
CA LEU A 58 15.33 17.08 -14.94
C LEU A 58 16.54 16.32 -14.40
N THR A 59 16.41 15.70 -13.23
CA THR A 59 17.34 14.65 -12.79
C THR A 59 16.58 13.34 -12.85
N VAL A 60 16.85 12.53 -13.88
CA VAL A 60 16.34 11.16 -13.99
C VAL A 60 17.24 10.29 -13.10
N ILE A 61 16.68 9.71 -12.04
CA ILE A 61 17.36 8.69 -11.25
C ILE A 61 16.60 7.37 -11.44
N GLY A 62 17.22 6.46 -12.20
CA GLY A 62 16.93 5.03 -12.30
C GLY A 62 15.48 4.59 -12.07
N GLY A 63 14.71 4.44 -13.16
CA GLY A 63 13.45 3.67 -13.19
C GLY A 63 12.25 4.25 -12.43
N GLY A 64 12.44 5.30 -11.62
CA GLY A 64 11.39 5.97 -10.86
C GLY A 64 11.10 7.37 -11.41
N ALA A 65 9.81 7.69 -11.56
CA ALA A 65 9.30 8.97 -12.04
C ALA A 65 10.01 10.19 -11.40
N ALA A 66 10.30 11.22 -12.21
CA ALA A 66 10.83 12.49 -11.71
C ALA A 66 9.73 13.26 -10.97
N TYR A 67 10.04 13.93 -9.86
CA TYR A 67 9.04 14.76 -9.17
C TYR A 67 9.22 16.23 -9.53
N LYS A 68 8.11 16.99 -9.48
CA LYS A 68 8.12 18.44 -9.54
C LYS A 68 7.00 18.97 -8.65
N ILE A 69 7.31 19.91 -7.76
CA ILE A 69 6.28 20.66 -7.05
C ILE A 69 5.93 21.87 -7.91
N VAL A 70 4.66 22.04 -8.23
CA VAL A 70 4.18 23.18 -9.01
C VAL A 70 2.99 23.79 -8.29
N GLU A 71 3.07 25.08 -8.01
CA GLU A 71 1.92 25.83 -7.53
C GLU A 71 0.94 26.03 -8.70
N ASN A 72 -0.32 25.59 -8.52
CA ASN A 72 -1.44 25.78 -9.45
C ASN A 72 -1.34 25.05 -10.80
N LEU A 73 -1.32 23.72 -10.78
CA LEU A 73 -1.68 22.94 -11.97
C LEU A 73 -3.20 22.74 -12.06
N THR A 74 -3.75 22.88 -13.25
CA THR A 74 -5.15 22.52 -13.54
C THR A 74 -5.29 21.01 -13.49
N LYS A 75 -5.96 20.52 -12.44
CA LYS A 75 -6.35 19.11 -12.30
C LYS A 75 -7.28 18.69 -13.44
N SER A 76 -7.19 17.42 -13.85
CA SER A 76 -8.26 16.83 -14.66
C SER A 76 -9.42 16.47 -13.73
N GLU A 77 -10.64 16.93 -14.02
CA GLU A 77 -11.84 16.61 -13.23
C GLU A 77 -11.98 15.09 -13.01
N SER A 78 -11.62 14.32 -14.04
CA SER A 78 -11.58 12.85 -14.01
C SER A 78 -10.59 12.21 -13.01
N ASP A 79 -9.48 12.84 -12.59
CA ASP A 79 -8.59 12.24 -11.56
C ASP A 79 -9.18 12.40 -10.16
N GLU A 80 -9.80 13.55 -9.91
CA GLU A 80 -10.53 13.79 -8.66
C GLU A 80 -11.70 12.81 -8.51
N GLU A 81 -12.42 12.52 -9.60
CA GLU A 81 -13.48 11.52 -9.62
C GLU A 81 -12.97 10.12 -9.25
N VAL A 82 -11.83 9.69 -9.80
CA VAL A 82 -11.22 8.39 -9.48
C VAL A 82 -10.83 8.33 -8.01
N VAL A 83 -10.09 9.32 -7.52
CA VAL A 83 -9.66 9.41 -6.12
C VAL A 83 -10.87 9.42 -5.16
N THR A 84 -11.90 10.21 -5.47
CA THR A 84 -13.14 10.27 -4.68
C THR A 84 -13.85 8.91 -4.68
N GLY A 85 -13.86 8.21 -5.82
CA GLY A 85 -14.38 6.86 -5.93
C GLY A 85 -13.65 5.86 -5.02
N TYR A 86 -12.32 5.94 -4.96
CA TYR A 86 -11.51 5.14 -4.03
C TYR A 86 -11.77 5.49 -2.57
N GLU A 87 -11.84 6.77 -2.21
CA GLU A 87 -12.12 7.17 -0.82
C GLU A 87 -13.51 6.70 -0.37
N LYS A 88 -14.52 6.83 -1.22
CA LYS A 88 -15.88 6.34 -0.92
C LYS A 88 -15.90 4.83 -0.74
N ALA A 89 -15.21 4.09 -1.61
CA ALA A 89 -15.05 2.64 -1.50
C ALA A 89 -14.35 2.25 -0.19
N LEU A 90 -13.23 2.90 0.14
CA LEU A 90 -12.52 2.70 1.40
C LEU A 90 -13.44 2.93 2.60
N ASN A 91 -14.16 4.05 2.63
CA ASN A 91 -15.09 4.38 3.71
C ASN A 91 -16.17 3.31 3.90
N SER A 92 -16.64 2.69 2.81
CA SER A 92 -17.64 1.62 2.86
C SER A 92 -17.08 0.34 3.46
N VAL A 93 -15.87 -0.08 3.06
CA VAL A 93 -15.32 -1.39 3.48
C VAL A 93 -14.76 -1.40 4.89
N VAL A 94 -14.35 -0.23 5.40
CA VAL A 94 -13.79 -0.10 6.76
C VAL A 94 -14.86 0.14 7.83
N GLU A 95 -16.13 0.31 7.45
CA GLU A 95 -17.21 0.60 8.41
C GLU A 95 -17.30 -0.49 9.49
N GLY A 96 -17.20 -0.08 10.77
CA GLY A 96 -17.22 -1.00 11.91
C GLY A 96 -15.91 -1.73 12.15
N ASP A 97 -14.84 -1.41 11.41
CA ASP A 97 -13.49 -1.92 11.61
C ASP A 97 -12.59 -0.86 12.25
N SER A 98 -12.25 -1.00 13.54
CA SER A 98 -11.54 0.07 14.27
C SER A 98 -10.16 0.41 13.71
N GLU A 99 -9.45 -0.55 13.11
CA GLU A 99 -8.17 -0.27 12.47
C GLU A 99 -8.37 0.31 11.07
N GLY A 100 -9.38 -0.15 10.33
CA GLY A 100 -9.75 0.46 9.06
C GLY A 100 -10.23 1.90 9.18
N GLU A 101 -11.07 2.22 10.18
CA GLU A 101 -11.51 3.59 10.48
C GLU A 101 -10.31 4.50 10.82
N LYS A 102 -9.36 3.98 11.61
CA LYS A 102 -8.12 4.68 11.92
C LYS A 102 -7.26 4.94 10.67
N LEU A 103 -7.20 3.99 9.73
CA LEU A 103 -6.50 4.18 8.47
C LEU A 103 -7.22 5.19 7.58
N LEU A 104 -8.56 5.19 7.54
CA LEU A 104 -9.34 6.18 6.82
C LEU A 104 -9.13 7.60 7.36
N ASP A 105 -9.10 7.79 8.68
CA ASP A 105 -8.75 9.08 9.29
C ASP A 105 -7.34 9.51 8.91
N PHE A 106 -6.37 8.57 8.97
CA PHE A 106 -5.01 8.81 8.50
C PHE A 106 -4.96 9.21 7.01
N TYR A 107 -5.75 8.55 6.16
CA TYR A 107 -5.84 8.88 4.74
C TYR A 107 -6.33 10.31 4.56
N ARG A 108 -7.44 10.69 5.18
CA ARG A 108 -8.02 12.03 5.09
C ARG A 108 -7.08 13.13 5.63
N ASP A 109 -6.36 12.86 6.70
CA ASP A 109 -5.47 13.84 7.33
C ASP A 109 -4.14 14.04 6.55
N ARG A 110 -3.61 12.96 5.98
CA ARG A 110 -2.22 12.89 5.50
C ARG A 110 -2.07 12.75 3.99
N LYS A 111 -3.14 12.42 3.27
CA LYS A 111 -3.17 12.43 1.82
C LYS A 111 -2.87 13.84 1.30
N ARG A 112 -2.08 13.91 0.25
CA ARG A 112 -1.88 15.08 -0.59
C ARG A 112 -2.21 14.73 -2.03
N ASP A 113 -2.80 15.67 -2.74
CA ASP A 113 -3.09 15.48 -4.14
C ASP A 113 -1.84 15.62 -4.99
N ALA A 114 -1.71 14.73 -5.97
CA ALA A 114 -0.73 14.81 -7.03
C ALA A 114 -1.32 14.23 -8.32
N HIS A 115 -0.71 14.56 -9.45
CA HIS A 115 -1.02 13.94 -10.73
C HIS A 115 0.26 13.54 -11.46
N ILE A 116 0.11 12.66 -12.45
CA ILE A 116 1.19 12.20 -13.31
C ILE A 116 0.99 12.77 -14.71
N GLU A 117 2.06 13.33 -15.29
CA GLU A 117 2.13 13.67 -16.70
C GLU A 117 3.43 13.08 -17.29
N GLY A 118 3.28 12.03 -18.12
CA GLY A 118 4.42 11.23 -18.58
C GLY A 118 5.10 10.51 -17.42
N ASP A 119 6.43 10.63 -17.32
CA ASP A 119 7.24 10.08 -16.22
C ASP A 119 7.39 11.05 -15.04
N VAL A 120 6.58 12.11 -14.97
CA VAL A 120 6.72 13.17 -13.96
C VAL A 120 5.52 13.20 -13.02
N ILE A 121 5.79 13.24 -11.72
CA ILE A 121 4.79 13.42 -10.67
C ILE A 121 4.77 14.88 -10.24
N TYR A 122 3.59 15.48 -10.35
CA TYR A 122 3.31 16.84 -9.97
C TYR A 122 2.55 16.86 -8.65
N ALA A 123 3.20 17.37 -7.60
CA ALA A 123 2.56 17.54 -6.31
C ALA A 123 1.71 18.83 -6.31
N ASP A 124 0.41 18.69 -6.11
CA ASP A 124 -0.55 19.79 -6.12
C ASP A 124 -0.63 20.48 -4.75
N GLU A 125 -0.20 19.79 -3.70
CA GLU A 125 -0.16 20.30 -2.33
C GLU A 125 1.22 20.16 -1.69
N GLU A 126 1.61 21.15 -0.89
CA GLU A 126 2.77 21.04 -0.02
C GLU A 126 2.52 19.98 1.07
N GLY A 127 3.49 19.10 1.25
CA GLY A 127 3.50 18.09 2.30
C GLY A 127 4.94 17.81 2.74
N ASP A 128 5.11 17.51 4.02
CA ASP A 128 6.36 16.93 4.52
C ASP A 128 6.27 15.41 4.34
N LEU A 129 7.22 14.80 3.63
CA LEU A 129 7.24 13.37 3.31
C LEU A 129 7.00 12.52 4.55
N ASP A 130 7.61 12.85 5.70
CA ASP A 130 7.52 11.98 6.88
C ASP A 130 6.20 12.10 7.64
N SER A 131 5.25 12.88 7.13
CA SER A 131 3.92 13.00 7.69
C SER A 131 2.82 12.81 6.65
N ASN A 132 3.13 12.89 5.36
CA ASN A 132 2.15 12.89 4.28
C ASN A 132 2.55 11.92 3.18
N PHE A 133 1.58 11.52 2.39
CA PHE A 133 1.80 10.77 1.17
C PHE A 133 0.98 11.39 0.04
N TRP A 134 1.47 11.27 -1.19
CA TRP A 134 0.79 11.78 -2.37
C TRP A 134 0.03 10.67 -3.03
N VAL A 135 -1.21 10.96 -3.44
CA VAL A 135 -2.03 10.04 -4.21
C VAL A 135 -2.01 10.49 -5.67
N VAL A 136 -1.70 9.58 -6.57
CA VAL A 136 -1.72 9.81 -8.02
C VAL A 136 -2.56 8.76 -8.73
N VAL A 137 -3.26 9.19 -9.77
CA VAL A 137 -4.01 8.30 -10.65
C VAL A 137 -3.13 7.90 -11.84
N ASP A 138 -2.96 6.60 -12.04
CA ASP A 138 -2.34 6.04 -13.23
C ASP A 138 -3.42 5.57 -14.23
N ARG A 139 -3.36 6.13 -15.46
CA ARG A 139 -4.33 5.91 -16.53
C ARG A 139 -3.87 4.92 -17.61
N GLY A 140 -2.92 4.05 -17.29
CA GLY A 140 -2.48 2.99 -18.20
C GLY A 140 -1.10 3.23 -18.80
N GLY A 141 -0.17 3.76 -18.01
CA GLY A 141 1.24 3.51 -18.28
C GLY A 141 1.59 2.03 -18.07
N GLU A 142 2.71 1.56 -18.65
CA GLU A 142 3.36 0.31 -18.22
C GLU A 142 3.95 0.49 -16.81
N PHE A 143 3.12 0.81 -15.81
CA PHE A 143 3.56 0.78 -14.45
C PHE A 143 3.80 -0.68 -14.07
N LYS A 144 5.08 -1.05 -14.07
CA LYS A 144 5.55 -2.29 -13.49
C LYS A 144 5.47 -2.11 -11.98
N SER A 145 4.32 -2.43 -11.43
CA SER A 145 4.20 -2.52 -10.00
C SER A 145 5.13 -3.60 -9.48
N ASN A 146 5.76 -3.34 -8.34
CA ASN A 146 6.49 -4.38 -7.63
C ASN A 146 5.54 -5.27 -6.81
N ARG A 147 4.27 -4.88 -6.67
CA ARG A 147 3.23 -5.64 -5.97
C ARG A 147 2.70 -6.77 -6.84
N VAL A 148 2.30 -7.84 -6.18
CA VAL A 148 1.72 -9.03 -6.82
C VAL A 148 0.41 -8.68 -7.56
N THR A 149 -0.33 -7.69 -7.08
CA THR A 149 -1.66 -7.31 -7.57
C THR A 149 -1.62 -6.28 -8.70
N GLY A 150 -0.61 -5.41 -8.73
CA GLY A 150 -0.35 -4.48 -9.83
C GLY A 150 -1.39 -3.36 -10.07
N ILE A 151 -2.33 -3.17 -9.14
CA ILE A 151 -3.46 -2.23 -9.29
C ILE A 151 -3.27 -0.95 -8.49
N SER A 152 -2.65 -1.08 -7.32
CA SER A 152 -2.25 0.03 -6.46
C SER A 152 -0.88 -0.28 -5.89
N GLU A 153 -0.09 0.75 -5.64
CA GLU A 153 1.22 0.60 -5.00
C GLU A 153 1.55 1.82 -4.17
N TYR A 154 1.87 1.58 -2.90
CA TYR A 154 2.58 2.53 -2.08
C TYR A 154 4.11 2.37 -2.25
N SER A 155 4.76 3.44 -2.70
CA SER A 155 6.21 3.55 -2.79
C SER A 155 6.77 4.35 -1.61
N GLN A 156 7.48 3.67 -0.71
CA GLN A 156 8.19 4.27 0.44
C GLN A 156 9.30 5.25 0.03
N ASP A 157 9.84 5.11 -1.19
CA ASP A 157 10.93 5.95 -1.65
C ASP A 157 10.52 7.41 -1.84
N ASN A 158 9.24 7.61 -2.14
CA ASN A 158 8.69 8.91 -2.46
C ASN A 158 7.35 9.21 -1.75
N ASN A 159 6.95 8.34 -0.82
CA ASN A 159 5.69 8.39 -0.09
C ASN A 159 4.52 8.61 -1.03
N LEU A 160 4.44 7.76 -2.04
CA LEU A 160 3.51 7.89 -3.14
C LEU A 160 2.61 6.67 -3.21
N LEU A 161 1.32 6.91 -3.09
CA LEU A 161 0.28 5.92 -3.33
C LEU A 161 -0.24 6.09 -4.76
N ARG A 162 0.08 5.13 -5.62
CA ARG A 162 -0.46 5.07 -6.98
C ARG A 162 -1.74 4.27 -6.95
N VAL A 163 -2.80 4.82 -7.54
CA VAL A 163 -4.05 4.10 -7.77
C VAL A 163 -4.33 4.06 -9.27
N ARG A 164 -4.71 2.91 -9.81
CA ARG A 164 -5.08 2.82 -11.22
C ARG A 164 -6.54 3.19 -11.44
N SER A 165 -6.81 3.83 -12.56
CA SER A 165 -8.18 3.99 -13.06
C SER A 165 -8.57 2.71 -13.81
N PHE A 166 -9.41 1.88 -13.19
CA PHE A 166 -9.97 0.68 -13.80
C PHE A 166 -11.38 0.41 -13.28
N GLU A 167 -12.18 -0.34 -14.04
CA GLU A 167 -13.52 -0.74 -13.62
C GLU A 167 -13.44 -1.82 -12.54
N SER A 168 -13.99 -1.52 -11.36
CA SER A 168 -14.01 -2.43 -10.20
C SER A 168 -15.21 -2.17 -9.31
N THR A 169 -15.71 -3.24 -8.67
CA THR A 169 -16.67 -3.12 -7.57
C THR A 169 -16.10 -2.30 -6.40
N ASP A 170 -16.97 -1.64 -5.63
CA ASP A 170 -16.53 -0.79 -4.52
C ASP A 170 -15.88 -1.61 -3.38
N ASP A 171 -16.32 -2.86 -3.16
CA ASP A 171 -15.71 -3.73 -2.15
C ASP A 171 -14.22 -3.97 -2.47
N PHE A 172 -13.91 -4.44 -3.68
CA PHE A 172 -12.53 -4.75 -4.06
C PHE A 172 -11.66 -3.50 -4.20
N LYS A 173 -12.22 -2.42 -4.77
CA LYS A 173 -11.54 -1.13 -4.86
C LYS A 173 -11.17 -0.59 -3.47
N GLY A 174 -12.08 -0.72 -2.50
CA GLY A 174 -11.89 -0.27 -1.13
C GLY A 174 -10.84 -1.11 -0.39
N THR A 175 -10.91 -2.44 -0.48
CA THR A 175 -9.95 -3.33 0.20
C THR A 175 -8.55 -3.21 -0.37
N LEU A 176 -8.41 -3.03 -1.69
CA LEU A 176 -7.15 -2.73 -2.36
C LEU A 176 -6.51 -1.44 -1.85
N LEU A 177 -7.30 -0.37 -1.77
CA LEU A 177 -6.81 0.89 -1.23
C LEU A 177 -6.38 0.72 0.23
N ALA A 178 -7.15 -0.01 1.02
CA ALA A 178 -6.88 -0.28 2.42
C ALA A 178 -5.55 -1.05 2.62
N HIS A 179 -5.26 -2.03 1.75
CA HIS A 179 -4.00 -2.79 1.73
C HIS A 179 -2.81 -1.85 1.55
N GLU A 180 -2.81 -1.01 0.51
CA GLU A 180 -1.70 -0.09 0.27
C GLU A 180 -1.63 1.03 1.31
N LEU A 181 -2.78 1.42 1.86
CA LEU A 181 -2.84 2.41 2.94
C LEU A 181 -2.22 1.88 4.24
N LYS A 182 -2.27 0.57 4.50
CA LYS A 182 -1.55 -0.05 5.62
C LYS A 182 -0.04 0.18 5.47
N HIS A 183 0.52 -0.01 4.27
CA HIS A 183 1.94 0.30 4.01
C HIS A 183 2.27 1.79 4.17
N ALA A 184 1.40 2.66 3.65
CA ALA A 184 1.57 4.10 3.82
C ALA A 184 1.58 4.51 5.29
N TYR A 185 0.66 3.92 6.07
CA TYR A 185 0.57 4.12 7.50
C TYR A 185 1.81 3.60 8.21
N ASP A 186 2.22 2.36 7.96
CA ASP A 186 3.36 1.75 8.65
C ASP A 186 4.69 2.48 8.36
N ASP A 187 4.92 2.93 7.12
CA ASP A 187 6.11 3.72 6.79
C ASP A 187 6.09 5.08 7.48
N ILE A 188 5.01 5.86 7.32
CA ILE A 188 4.90 7.20 7.94
C ILE A 188 4.93 7.11 9.47
N MET A 189 4.37 6.05 10.03
CA MET A 189 4.37 5.80 11.48
C MET A 189 5.60 5.05 11.97
N GLN A 190 6.54 4.70 11.09
CA GLN A 190 7.81 4.03 11.42
C GLN A 190 7.58 2.73 12.22
N ILE A 191 6.59 1.95 11.79
CA ILE A 191 6.25 0.65 12.35
C ILE A 191 7.10 -0.45 11.69
N GLU A 192 7.35 -0.33 10.39
CA GLU A 192 8.19 -1.25 9.65
C GLU A 192 9.68 -1.14 10.01
N GLY A 193 10.32 -2.30 10.18
CA GLY A 193 11.77 -2.40 10.32
C GLY A 193 12.51 -2.18 9.00
N PRO A 194 13.80 -1.80 9.03
CA PRO A 194 14.55 -1.43 7.83
C PRO A 194 15.09 -2.62 7.01
N ASP A 195 14.75 -3.86 7.37
CA ASP A 195 15.29 -5.06 6.73
C ASP A 195 14.30 -5.73 5.78
N GLU A 196 14.83 -6.54 4.85
CA GLU A 196 14.05 -7.25 3.83
C GLU A 196 12.97 -8.16 4.45
N ASN A 197 13.23 -8.74 5.64
CA ASN A 197 12.25 -9.57 6.32
C ASN A 197 11.07 -8.74 6.87
N SER A 198 11.31 -7.46 7.18
CA SER A 198 10.28 -6.53 7.64
C SER A 198 9.29 -6.18 6.53
N PHE A 199 9.77 -6.06 5.28
CA PHE A 199 8.90 -5.88 4.11
C PHE A 199 7.91 -7.04 3.97
N TYR A 200 8.38 -8.29 3.96
CA TYR A 200 7.51 -9.46 3.79
C TYR A 200 6.54 -9.67 4.96
N ARG A 201 6.94 -9.28 6.18
CA ARG A 201 6.04 -9.29 7.33
C ARG A 201 4.96 -8.22 7.21
N SER A 202 5.32 -7.00 6.83
CA SER A 202 4.34 -5.94 6.57
C SER A 202 3.37 -6.31 5.46
N GLU A 203 3.86 -6.90 4.38
CA GLU A 203 3.01 -7.40 3.29
C GLU A 203 2.02 -8.47 3.78
N ALA A 204 2.48 -9.40 4.62
CA ALA A 204 1.60 -10.39 5.24
C ALA A 204 0.56 -9.74 6.17
N GLU A 205 0.94 -8.72 6.95
CA GLU A 205 0.01 -7.98 7.79
C GLU A 205 -1.02 -7.18 6.98
N ALA A 206 -0.61 -6.60 5.85
CA ALA A 206 -1.51 -5.90 4.92
C ALA A 206 -2.52 -6.87 4.29
N TYR A 207 -2.10 -8.08 3.90
CA TYR A 207 -3.02 -9.12 3.43
C TYR A 207 -3.97 -9.61 4.53
N ASP A 208 -3.48 -9.81 5.77
CA ASP A 208 -4.35 -10.17 6.90
C ASP A 208 -5.40 -9.08 7.15
N PHE A 209 -5.04 -7.82 6.98
CA PHE A 209 -5.96 -6.70 7.04
C PHE A 209 -6.97 -6.72 5.88
N GLU A 210 -6.52 -6.92 4.65
CA GLU A 210 -7.37 -7.05 3.46
C GLU A 210 -8.42 -8.16 3.64
N PHE A 211 -8.00 -9.35 4.10
CA PHE A 211 -8.90 -10.49 4.31
C PHE A 211 -9.93 -10.22 5.41
N ARG A 212 -9.54 -9.45 6.44
CA ARG A 212 -10.45 -9.04 7.51
C ARG A 212 -11.52 -8.08 6.99
N LEU A 213 -11.18 -7.17 6.08
CA LEU A 213 -12.15 -6.30 5.44
C LEU A 213 -13.07 -7.08 4.47
N LEU A 214 -12.51 -8.01 3.69
CA LEU A 214 -13.31 -8.93 2.85
C LEU A 214 -14.28 -9.79 3.68
N ASP A 215 -13.87 -10.20 4.89
CA ASP A 215 -14.75 -10.86 5.84
C ASP A 215 -15.85 -9.95 6.36
N ASN A 216 -15.56 -8.67 6.64
CA ASN A 216 -16.59 -7.70 7.04
C ASN A 216 -17.65 -7.52 5.94
N VAL A 217 -17.23 -7.21 4.71
CA VAL A 217 -18.16 -6.91 3.60
C VAL A 217 -18.96 -8.14 3.15
N SER A 218 -18.40 -9.35 3.32
CA SER A 218 -19.13 -10.61 3.07
C SER A 218 -20.10 -11.03 4.19
N GLY A 219 -20.25 -10.21 5.25
CA GLY A 219 -21.09 -10.54 6.40
C GLY A 219 -20.52 -11.68 7.26
N LYS A 220 -19.19 -11.69 7.46
CA LYS A 220 -18.43 -12.67 8.25
C LYS A 220 -18.41 -14.09 7.66
N ARG A 221 -18.49 -14.19 6.32
CA ARG A 221 -18.54 -15.48 5.62
C ARG A 221 -17.20 -15.87 4.99
N PHE A 222 -16.41 -14.89 4.55
CA PHE A 222 -15.16 -15.11 3.82
C PHE A 222 -14.18 -16.00 4.58
N ILE A 223 -13.88 -15.68 5.85
CA ILE A 223 -12.94 -16.48 6.65
C ILE A 223 -13.48 -17.89 6.89
N GLY A 224 -14.80 -18.05 7.05
CA GLY A 224 -15.44 -19.36 7.21
C GLY A 224 -15.23 -20.26 5.99
N VAL A 225 -15.45 -19.73 4.78
CA VAL A 225 -15.21 -20.46 3.52
C VAL A 225 -13.74 -20.80 3.36
N LEU A 226 -12.82 -19.86 3.65
CA LEU A 226 -11.38 -20.11 3.61
C LEU A 226 -10.97 -21.24 4.56
N GLN A 227 -11.49 -21.25 5.80
CA GLN A 227 -11.18 -22.29 6.79
C GLN A 227 -11.69 -23.67 6.38
N GLU A 228 -12.84 -23.75 5.71
CA GLU A 228 -13.35 -25.01 5.19
C GLU A 228 -12.48 -25.54 4.05
N GLN A 229 -12.18 -24.69 3.08
CA GLN A 229 -11.43 -25.05 1.87
C GLN A 229 -9.95 -25.31 2.13
N SER A 230 -9.33 -24.60 3.07
CA SER A 230 -7.91 -24.76 3.40
C SER A 230 -7.58 -26.06 4.14
N ARG A 231 -8.58 -26.81 4.62
CA ARG A 231 -8.36 -28.12 5.27
C ARG A 231 -7.68 -29.13 4.36
N SER A 232 -7.91 -29.07 3.06
CA SER A 232 -7.29 -29.97 2.07
C SER A 232 -5.96 -29.44 1.53
N ILE A 233 -5.57 -28.23 1.89
CA ILE A 233 -4.35 -27.56 1.40
C ILE A 233 -3.18 -27.84 2.33
N GLU A 234 -2.03 -28.20 1.75
CA GLU A 234 -0.77 -28.30 2.50
C GLU A 234 -0.12 -26.91 2.66
N PRO A 235 0.18 -26.45 3.90
CA PRO A 235 0.77 -25.13 4.15
C PRO A 235 2.05 -24.88 3.39
N GLY A 236 2.22 -23.67 2.86
CA GLY A 236 3.44 -23.24 2.16
C GLY A 236 3.75 -24.02 0.87
N LYS A 237 2.86 -24.93 0.45
CA LYS A 237 3.04 -25.78 -0.75
C LYS A 237 1.95 -25.60 -1.80
N PHE A 238 0.98 -24.72 -1.60
CA PHE A 238 0.02 -24.41 -2.65
C PHE A 238 0.72 -23.62 -3.76
N ARG A 239 1.20 -24.35 -4.76
CA ARG A 239 1.95 -23.84 -5.91
C ARG A 239 1.03 -23.34 -7.02
N GLY A 240 0.07 -22.50 -6.66
CA GLY A 240 -0.69 -21.67 -7.60
C GLY A 240 -1.48 -22.43 -8.66
N ARG A 241 -2.72 -22.79 -8.31
CA ARG A 241 -3.90 -22.58 -9.15
C ARG A 241 -5.12 -22.73 -8.25
N LEU A 242 -5.88 -21.66 -8.11
CA LEU A 242 -7.19 -21.71 -7.47
C LEU A 242 -8.07 -22.71 -8.25
N SER A 243 -8.61 -23.73 -7.59
CA SER A 243 -9.57 -24.62 -8.25
C SER A 243 -10.85 -23.83 -8.58
N ASP A 244 -11.56 -24.23 -9.63
CA ASP A 244 -12.83 -23.57 -10.00
C ASP A 244 -13.83 -23.59 -8.82
N GLU A 245 -13.88 -24.69 -8.07
CA GLU A 245 -14.72 -24.80 -6.86
C GLU A 245 -14.33 -23.79 -5.78
N ASN A 246 -13.02 -23.63 -5.52
CA ASN A 246 -12.54 -22.66 -4.54
C ASN A 246 -12.82 -21.23 -5.01
N PHE A 247 -12.58 -20.95 -6.29
CA PHE A 247 -12.87 -19.65 -6.88
C PHE A 247 -14.35 -19.31 -6.78
N ILE A 248 -15.24 -20.19 -7.26
CA ILE A 248 -16.70 -19.97 -7.24
C ILE A 248 -17.17 -19.72 -5.82
N SER A 249 -16.81 -20.58 -4.87
CA SER A 249 -17.30 -20.45 -3.49
C SER A 249 -16.87 -19.16 -2.80
N LEU A 250 -15.66 -18.65 -3.10
CA LEU A 250 -15.18 -17.37 -2.58
C LEU A 250 -15.78 -16.19 -3.34
N ASN A 251 -15.88 -16.29 -4.67
CA ASN A 251 -16.39 -15.24 -5.53
C ASN A 251 -17.90 -14.99 -5.33
N ASP A 252 -18.68 -16.03 -5.06
CA ASP A 252 -20.12 -15.99 -4.78
C ASP A 252 -20.47 -15.24 -3.48
N LEU A 253 -19.47 -14.85 -2.69
CA LEU A 253 -19.65 -14.00 -1.51
C LEU A 253 -19.78 -12.52 -1.84
N PHE A 254 -19.37 -12.11 -3.04
CA PHE A 254 -19.28 -10.71 -3.45
C PHE A 254 -20.10 -10.46 -4.72
N LEU A 255 -20.25 -9.18 -5.09
CA LEU A 255 -20.82 -8.81 -6.38
C LEU A 255 -19.96 -9.36 -7.52
N ASP A 256 -20.60 -9.66 -8.66
CA ASP A 256 -19.91 -10.06 -9.87
C ASP A 256 -18.83 -9.04 -10.25
N ALA A 257 -17.63 -9.54 -10.55
CA ALA A 257 -16.54 -8.69 -11.00
C ALA A 257 -16.93 -7.98 -12.30
N VAL A 258 -16.65 -6.68 -12.38
CA VAL A 258 -17.08 -5.87 -13.52
C VAL A 258 -16.02 -5.81 -14.63
N SER A 259 -14.80 -6.29 -14.37
CA SER A 259 -13.72 -6.32 -15.34
C SER A 259 -12.85 -7.57 -15.22
N LYS A 260 -12.14 -7.91 -16.31
CA LYS A 260 -11.13 -8.97 -16.32
C LYS A 260 -9.96 -8.66 -15.37
N GLU A 261 -9.65 -7.38 -15.22
CA GLU A 261 -8.59 -6.93 -14.31
C GLU A 261 -8.95 -7.18 -12.84
N GLU A 262 -10.19 -6.86 -12.46
CA GLU A 262 -10.72 -7.23 -11.13
C GLU A 262 -10.74 -8.74 -10.93
N LEU A 263 -11.19 -9.53 -11.91
CA LEU A 263 -11.18 -11.00 -11.83
C LEU A 263 -9.77 -11.56 -11.57
N ASN A 264 -8.77 -11.09 -12.33
CA ASN A 264 -7.39 -11.52 -12.16
C ASN A 264 -6.88 -11.19 -10.75
N HIS A 265 -7.24 -10.03 -10.23
CA HIS A 265 -6.87 -9.62 -8.89
C HIS A 265 -7.53 -10.48 -7.80
N ARG A 266 -8.84 -10.76 -7.92
CA ARG A 266 -9.56 -11.67 -7.02
C ARG A 266 -8.88 -13.03 -6.94
N VAL A 267 -8.43 -13.59 -8.07
CA VAL A 267 -7.71 -14.87 -8.12
C VAL A 267 -6.42 -14.84 -7.31
N VAL A 268 -5.65 -13.74 -7.41
CA VAL A 268 -4.42 -13.55 -6.63
C VAL A 268 -4.75 -13.50 -5.13
N VAL A 269 -5.67 -12.62 -4.74
CA VAL A 269 -6.08 -12.41 -3.34
C VAL A 269 -6.60 -13.71 -2.72
N TYR A 270 -7.50 -14.43 -3.40
CA TYR A 270 -8.06 -15.69 -2.92
C TYR A 270 -7.00 -16.79 -2.80
N THR A 271 -6.04 -16.84 -3.72
CA THR A 271 -4.92 -17.79 -3.63
C THR A 271 -4.07 -17.54 -2.39
N ILE A 272 -3.75 -16.28 -2.10
CA ILE A 272 -2.99 -15.90 -0.90
C ILE A 272 -3.82 -16.19 0.36
N ALA A 273 -5.09 -15.81 0.37
CA ALA A 273 -6.00 -16.02 1.49
C ALA A 273 -6.13 -17.50 1.90
N LEU A 274 -6.28 -18.40 0.92
CA LEU A 274 -6.34 -19.84 1.18
C LEU A 274 -5.04 -20.38 1.79
N ASN A 275 -3.89 -19.88 1.36
CA ASN A 275 -2.60 -20.27 1.94
C ASN A 275 -2.44 -19.75 3.36
N PHE A 276 -2.83 -18.51 3.61
CA PHE A 276 -2.79 -17.92 4.95
C PHE A 276 -3.71 -18.67 5.90
N ALA A 277 -4.91 -19.07 5.45
CA ALA A 277 -5.81 -19.92 6.22
C ALA A 277 -5.20 -21.31 6.48
N ALA A 278 -4.57 -21.93 5.48
CA ALA A 278 -3.90 -23.22 5.64
C ALA A 278 -2.75 -23.17 6.65
N ILE A 279 -1.92 -22.12 6.59
CA ILE A 279 -0.85 -21.83 7.55
C ILE A 279 -1.44 -21.67 8.97
N GLY A 280 -2.49 -20.86 9.10
CA GLY A 280 -3.15 -20.59 10.38
C GLY A 280 -3.77 -21.83 11.05
N LEU A 281 -4.26 -22.80 10.27
CA LEU A 281 -4.85 -24.03 10.79
C LEU A 281 -3.83 -25.02 11.38
N ARG A 282 -2.56 -24.93 10.99
CA ARG A 282 -1.58 -26.02 11.15
C ARG A 282 -0.28 -25.62 11.86
N SER A 283 -0.16 -24.36 12.27
CA SER A 283 1.05 -23.80 12.87
C SER A 283 0.78 -23.22 14.26
N ASP A 284 1.78 -23.26 15.14
CA ASP A 284 1.75 -22.54 16.41
C ASP A 284 1.77 -21.02 16.16
N ILE A 285 1.17 -20.21 17.04
CA ILE A 285 0.95 -18.76 16.82
C ILE A 285 2.24 -18.00 16.46
N ALA A 286 3.38 -18.33 17.09
CA ALA A 286 4.66 -17.68 16.82
C ALA A 286 5.26 -18.07 15.44
N ASP A 287 4.84 -19.22 14.90
CA ASP A 287 5.28 -19.76 13.62
C ASP A 287 4.40 -19.26 12.46
N VAL A 288 3.13 -18.94 12.72
CA VAL A 288 2.17 -18.44 11.72
C VAL A 288 2.66 -17.16 11.02
N ALA A 289 3.05 -16.13 11.77
CA ALA A 289 3.48 -14.85 11.18
C ALA A 289 4.75 -15.01 10.32
N GLN A 290 5.68 -15.85 10.79
CA GLN A 290 6.91 -16.14 10.07
C GLN A 290 6.63 -16.92 8.77
N GLN A 291 5.79 -17.95 8.83
CA GLN A 291 5.42 -18.74 7.65
C GLN A 291 4.65 -17.92 6.60
N LYS A 292 3.77 -16.99 7.03
CA LYS A 292 3.11 -16.06 6.11
C LYS A 292 4.12 -15.18 5.38
N ALA A 293 5.06 -14.59 6.10
CA ALA A 293 6.12 -13.77 5.51
C ALA A 293 7.01 -14.58 4.56
N GLU A 294 7.35 -15.83 4.89
CA GLU A 294 8.09 -16.74 4.01
C GLU A 294 7.32 -17.09 2.74
N TYR A 295 6.00 -17.28 2.84
CA TYR A 295 5.14 -17.52 1.68
C TYR A 295 5.07 -16.30 0.76
N ILE A 296 4.90 -15.09 1.31
CA ILE A 296 4.97 -13.85 0.51
C ILE A 296 6.34 -13.74 -0.16
N ARG A 297 7.43 -13.99 0.55
CA ARG A 297 8.78 -13.98 -0.03
C ARG A 297 8.89 -14.91 -1.23
N ALA A 298 8.35 -16.12 -1.12
CA ALA A 298 8.36 -17.11 -2.21
C ALA A 298 7.52 -16.69 -3.43
N ILE A 299 6.44 -15.92 -3.24
CA ILE A 299 5.67 -15.32 -4.35
C ILE A 299 6.52 -14.27 -5.05
N TYR A 300 7.10 -13.33 -4.29
CA TYR A 300 7.90 -12.23 -4.85
C TYR A 300 9.20 -12.73 -5.51
N SER A 301 9.79 -13.82 -5.04
CA SER A 301 10.95 -14.47 -5.68
C SER A 301 10.59 -15.32 -6.91
N GLN A 302 9.29 -15.45 -7.23
CA GLN A 302 8.74 -16.32 -8.28
C GLN A 302 8.98 -17.83 -8.05
N ASP A 303 9.37 -18.23 -6.83
CA ASP A 303 9.46 -19.65 -6.45
C ASP A 303 8.08 -20.30 -6.37
N ILE A 304 7.04 -19.49 -6.10
CA ILE A 304 5.63 -19.87 -6.15
C ILE A 304 4.91 -18.94 -7.14
N PRO A 305 4.68 -19.38 -8.40
CA PRO A 305 3.93 -18.57 -9.34
C PRO A 305 2.45 -18.53 -8.95
N ILE A 306 1.85 -17.34 -8.97
CA ILE A 306 0.39 -17.18 -8.90
C ILE A 306 -0.11 -17.08 -10.35
N LEU A 307 -0.84 -18.11 -10.77
CA LEU A 307 -1.35 -18.20 -12.13
C LEU A 307 -2.79 -17.67 -12.18
N PRO A 308 -3.16 -16.85 -13.20
CA PRO A 308 -4.54 -16.45 -13.43
C PRO A 308 -5.42 -17.67 -13.76
N LEU A 309 -6.74 -17.48 -13.73
CA LEU A 309 -7.68 -18.46 -14.31
C LEU A 309 -7.49 -18.49 -15.84
N ASP A 310 -7.56 -19.68 -16.43
CA ASP A 310 -7.43 -19.89 -17.88
C ASP A 310 -8.50 -19.16 -18.69
#